data_AF-A0A819TN05-F1
#
_entry.id   AF-A0A819TN05-F1
#
_cell.length_a   1.000
_cell.length_b   1.000
_cell.length_c   1.000
_cell.angle_alpha   90.00
_cell.angle_beta   90.00
_cell.angle_gamma   90.00
#
_symmetry.space_group_name_H-M   'P 1'
#
loop_
_entity.id
_entity.type
_entity.pdbx_description
1 polymer ?
#
loop_
_entity_poly.entity_id
_entity_poly.type
_entity_poly.pdbx_seq_one_letter_code
_entity_poly.pdbx_strand_id
1 'polypeptide(L)' 'MRSFNTVNGRGFEALVQVLLDIGHSSTHQIKASDILSDSTTISRRVQSVAHDEKKKLIITLKNDINDVKLFGITCDYWK' A
#
# COMPACT_ATOMS: atom_id res chain seq x y z
N MET A 1 -17.08 -9.93 -8.81
CA MET A 1 -16.58 -11.22 -8.28
C MET A 1 -15.16 -11.02 -7.77
N ARG A 2 -14.80 -11.53 -6.58
CA ARG A 2 -13.43 -11.48 -6.03
C ARG A 2 -12.83 -12.88 -6.03
N SER A 3 -11.52 -12.99 -6.19
CA SER A 3 -10.82 -14.27 -6.08
C SER A 3 -10.84 -14.74 -4.63
N PHE A 4 -10.96 -16.05 -4.40
CA PHE A 4 -10.85 -16.63 -3.05
C PHE A 4 -9.50 -16.31 -2.40
N ASN A 5 -8.44 -16.17 -3.20
CA ASN A 5 -7.11 -15.85 -2.68
C ASN A 5 -7.00 -14.45 -2.08
N THR A 6 -7.98 -13.56 -2.30
CA THR A 6 -7.94 -12.20 -1.74
C THR A 6 -7.90 -12.21 -0.20
N VAL A 7 -8.55 -13.17 0.46
CA VAL A 7 -8.59 -13.24 1.93
C VAL A 7 -7.24 -13.61 2.55
N ASN A 8 -6.35 -14.23 1.77
CA ASN A 8 -5.02 -14.64 2.22
C ASN A 8 -3.96 -13.55 2.02
N GLY A 9 -4.34 -12.38 1.49
CA GLY A 9 -3.41 -11.28 1.27
C GLY A 9 -3.04 -10.58 2.58
N ARG A 10 -1.75 -10.39 2.84
CA ARG A 10 -1.26 -9.67 4.03
C ARG A 10 -1.86 -8.27 4.18
N GLY A 11 -2.10 -7.58 3.06
CA GLY A 11 -2.76 -6.26 3.07
C GLY A 11 -4.23 -6.33 3.49
N PHE A 12 -4.93 -7.42 3.17
CA PHE A 12 -6.32 -7.65 3.61
C PHE A 12 -6.37 -7.95 5.10
N GLU A 13 -5.49 -8.84 5.59
CA GLU A 13 -5.36 -9.17 7.00
C GLU A 13 -5.09 -7.92 7.86
N ALA A 14 -4.12 -7.09 7.46
CA ALA A 14 -3.80 -5.85 8.16
C ALA A 14 -4.99 -4.87 8.18
N LEU A 15 -5.73 -4.75 7.07
CA LEU A 15 -6.93 -3.90 7.02
C LEU A 15 -8.02 -4.40 7.98
N VAL A 16 -8.28 -5.71 8.00
CA VAL A 16 -9.28 -6.30 8.89
C VAL A 16 -8.91 -6.05 10.35
N GLN A 17 -7.64 -6.22 10.73
CA GLN A 17 -7.19 -5.94 12.09
C GLN A 17 -7.45 -4.48 12.47
N VAL A 18 -7.11 -3.51 11.61
CA VAL A 18 -7.38 -2.09 11.86
C VAL A 18 -8.87 -1.81 12.05
N LEU A 19 -9.74 -2.42 11.23
CA LEU A 19 -11.18 -2.26 11.36
C LEU A 19 -11.72 -2.86 12.68
N LEU A 20 -11.18 -4.01 13.10
CA LEU A 20 -11.50 -4.62 14.39
C LEU A 20 -11.05 -3.74 15.57
N ASP A 21 -9.85 -3.17 15.49
CA ASP A 21 -9.30 -2.29 16.54
C ASP A 21 -10.11 -0.99 16.66
N ILE A 22 -10.55 -0.41 15.53
CA ILE A 22 -11.48 0.72 15.52
C ILE A 22 -12.78 0.33 16.20
N GLY A 23 -13.38 -0.81 15.82
CA GLY A 23 -14.61 -1.30 16.41
C GLY A 23 -14.49 -1.52 17.92
N HIS A 24 -13.39 -2.14 18.38
CA HIS A 24 -13.11 -2.40 19.80
C HIS A 24 -12.96 -1.11 20.60
N SER A 25 -12.30 -0.10 20.03
CA SER A 25 -12.02 1.18 20.70
C SER A 25 -13.23 2.13 20.71
N SER A 26 -14.29 1.80 19.98
CA SER A 26 -15.44 2.69 19.78
C SER A 26 -16.53 2.44 20.81
N THR A 27 -16.98 3.51 21.47
CA THR A 27 -18.08 3.47 22.46
C THR A 27 -19.46 3.52 21.82
N HIS A 28 -19.55 3.85 20.53
CA HIS A 28 -20.78 4.00 19.77
C HIS A 28 -20.73 3.17 18.50
N GLN A 29 -21.90 2.81 17.96
CA GLN A 29 -21.98 2.18 16.66
C GLN A 29 -21.48 3.14 15.58
N ILE A 30 -20.50 2.69 14.79
CA ILE A 30 -19.98 3.44 13.64
C ILE A 30 -20.50 2.81 12.36
N LYS A 31 -20.97 3.64 11.43
CA LYS A 31 -21.33 3.17 10.09
C LYS A 31 -20.07 2.95 9.27
N ALA A 32 -20.01 1.83 8.56
CA ALA A 32 -18.87 1.50 7.70
C ALA A 32 -18.60 2.58 6.64
N SER A 33 -19.64 3.25 6.14
CA SER A 33 -19.55 4.37 5.20
C SER A 33 -18.73 5.55 5.70
N ASP A 34 -18.64 5.72 7.02
CA ASP A 34 -18.02 6.89 7.64
C ASP A 34 -16.52 6.64 7.88
N ILE A 35 -16.09 5.36 7.86
CA ILE A 35 -14.70 4.95 8.04
C ILE A 35 -14.03 4.64 6.70
N LEU A 36 -14.74 3.93 5.81
CA LEU A 36 -14.17 3.45 4.57
C LEU A 36 -13.98 4.59 3.58
N SER A 37 -12.75 4.77 3.13
CA SER A 37 -12.42 5.74 2.09
C SER A 37 -13.04 5.34 0.75
N ASP A 38 -13.49 6.33 -0.01
CA ASP A 38 -13.91 6.13 -1.39
C ASP A 38 -12.71 5.81 -2.31
N SER A 39 -13.00 5.28 -3.49
CA SER A 39 -11.98 4.85 -4.46
C SER A 39 -11.06 5.99 -4.91
N THR A 40 -11.57 7.23 -5.00
CA THR A 40 -10.80 8.40 -5.41
C THR A 40 -9.81 8.79 -4.31
N THR A 41 -10.23 8.73 -3.05
CA THR A 41 -9.36 8.99 -1.90
C THR A 41 -8.26 7.93 -1.78
N ILE A 42 -8.57 6.65 -1.99
CA ILE A 42 -7.56 5.58 -2.04
C ILE A 42 -6.56 5.83 -3.18
N SER A 43 -7.04 6.15 -4.38
CA SER A 43 -6.18 6.43 -5.55
C SER A 43 -5.21 7.59 -5.29
N ARG A 44 -5.71 8.73 -4.78
CA ARG A 44 -4.88 9.88 -4.40
C ARG A 44 -3.83 9.51 -3.35
N ARG A 45 -4.20 8.72 -2.35
CA ARG A 45 -3.27 8.31 -1.30
C ARG A 45 -2.16 7.42 -1.86
N VAL A 46 -2.48 6.46 -2.71
CA VAL A 46 -1.50 5.59 -3.37
C VAL A 46 -0.50 6.42 -4.19
N GLN A 47 -0.99 7.40 -4.96
CA GLN A 47 -0.11 8.30 -5.72
C GLN A 47 0.84 9.10 -4.82
N SER A 48 0.32 9.67 -3.72
CA SER A 48 1.14 10.39 -2.74
C SER A 48 2.22 9.50 -2.13
N VAL A 49 1.86 8.30 -1.68
CA VAL A 49 2.82 7.35 -1.09
C VAL A 49 3.88 6.94 -2.11
N ALA A 50 3.48 6.61 -3.34
CA ALA A 50 4.42 6.25 -4.40
C ALA A 50 5.41 7.39 -4.71
N HIS A 51 4.95 8.64 -4.71
CA HIS A 51 5.81 9.80 -4.92
C HIS A 51 6.84 9.98 -3.80
N ASP A 52 6.42 9.81 -2.55
CA ASP A 52 7.30 9.94 -1.39
C ASP A 52 8.32 8.80 -1.32
N GLU A 53 7.90 7.55 -1.57
CA GLU A 53 8.81 6.40 -1.64
C GLU A 53 9.78 6.52 -2.83
N LYS A 54 9.34 7.05 -3.98
CA LYS A 54 10.23 7.32 -5.11
C LYS A 54 11.35 8.29 -4.74
N LYS A 55 11.06 9.35 -3.98
CA LYS A 55 12.10 10.30 -3.53
C LYS A 55 13.14 9.61 -2.64
N LYS A 56 12.69 8.78 -1.69
CA LYS A 56 13.59 8.00 -0.83
C LYS A 56 14.46 7.06 -1.66
N LEU A 57 13.85 6.33 -2.59
CA LEU A 57 14.56 5.39 -3.46
C LEU A 57 15.59 6.08 -4.34
N ILE A 58 15.29 7.25 -4.91
CA ILE A 58 16.26 8.03 -5.70
C ILE A 58 17.50 8.39 -4.88
N ILE A 59 17.34 8.76 -3.61
CA ILE A 59 18.47 9.06 -2.73
C ILE A 59 19.31 7.80 -2.48
N THR A 60 18.66 6.68 -2.15
CA THR A 60 19.34 5.40 -1.95
C THR A 60 20.10 4.95 -3.20
N LEU A 61 19.46 5.01 -4.37
CA LEU A 61 20.08 4.63 -5.65
C LEU A 61 21.27 5.53 -6.00
N LYS A 62 21.19 6.84 -5.73
CA LYS A 62 22.34 7.74 -5.93
C LYS A 62 23.54 7.35 -5.06
N ASN A 63 23.29 6.95 -3.82
CA ASN A 63 24.35 6.46 -2.93
C ASN A 63 24.92 5.13 -3.43
N ASP A 64 24.07 4.17 -3.80
CA ASP A 64 24.50 2.86 -4.30
C ASP A 64 25.27 2.94 -5.64
N ILE A 65 24.97 3.92 -6.50
CA ILE A 65 25.73 4.18 -7.73
C ILE A 65 27.14 4.69 -7.42
N ASN A 66 27.28 5.55 -6.41
CA ASN A 66 28.58 6.10 -6.00
C ASN A 66 29.46 5.03 -5.30
N ASP A 67 28.84 4.08 -4.61
CA ASP A 67 29.53 3.05 -3.81
C ASP A 67 29.82 1.74 -4.59
N VAL A 68 29.63 1.72 -5.92
CA VAL A 68 29.92 0.58 -6.83
C VAL A 68 29.14 -0.69 -6.45
N LYS A 69 27.80 -0.61 -6.46
CA LYS A 69 26.95 -1.82 -6.53
C LYS A 69 26.47 -2.06 -7.96
N LEU A 70 26.63 -3.30 -8.43
CA LEU A 70 26.03 -3.81 -9.67
C LEU A 70 24.51 -3.64 -9.60
N PHE A 71 23.92 -2.96 -10.59
CA PHE A 71 22.47 -2.88 -10.76
C PHE A 71 22.06 -3.66 -12.02
N GLY A 72 20.98 -4.44 -11.90
CA GLY A 72 20.36 -5.16 -12.99
C GLY A 72 18.94 -4.66 -13.22
N ILE A 73 18.54 -4.54 -14.48
CA ILE A 73 17.17 -4.16 -14.87
C ILE A 73 16.56 -5.36 -15.58
N THR A 74 15.45 -5.87 -15.05
CA THR A 74 14.64 -6.89 -15.72
C THR A 74 13.54 -6.21 -16.53
N CYS A 75 13.39 -6.57 -17.80
CA CYS A 75 12.27 -6.15 -18.61
C CYS A 75 11.27 -7.31 -18.72
N ASP A 76 10.03 -7.08 -18.29
CA ASP A 76 8.98 -8.08 -18.31
C ASP A 76 8.02 -7.80 -19.48
N TYR A 77 8.02 -8.67 -20.50
CA TYR A 77 7.24 -8.49 -21.74
C TYR A 77 6.42 -9.74 -22.04
N TRP A 78 5.10 -9.55 -22.19
CA TRP A 78 4.13 -10.60 -22.51
C TRP A 78 3.28 -10.17 -23.72
N LYS A 79 2.86 -11.12 -24.56
CA LYS A 79 1.98 -10.90 -25.73
C LYS A 79 0.53 -11.18 -25.40
#